data_AF-A0A4Q7TVV5-F1
#
_entry.id   AF-A0A4Q7TVV5-F1
#
_cell.length_a   1.000
_cell.length_b   1.000
_cell.length_c   1.000
_cell.angle_alpha   90.00
_cell.angle_beta   90.00
_cell.angle_gamma   90.00
#
_symmetry.space_group_name_H-M   'P 1'
#
loop_
_entity.id
_entity.type
_entity.pdbx_description
1 polymer ?
#
loop_
_entity_poly.entity_id
_entity_poly.type
_entity_poly.pdbx_seq_one_letter_code
_entity_poly.pdbx_strand_id
1 'polypeptide(L)'
;MHLHLRAESVAVSESHAKALDDEFFLSHPAAQFASRISSLLAANRTADSATPDTEPEFFKTLGLTKTDGLLAFEEQDRRLQVAVEALSLRHQAAEARLRFMYAVTAAKPKSVDAPSTWLAIADSPNALIDVVQKTVAALEADEELILRCLFVPGTRFDENVAAAAETAIAWVNHASSLLTGDELSVNAAHNKVKHGLAVSARGDVRIELITTPPDDLGQIPVSAFGEGKSVPIFDRPMLTYFSRPHVKPGQGLEAISLRVDVPVVLAEAWMIANVYAAMFHAQAKRHFGEEMPEGVAPNPTLVIGRLPEHVISNRPLGYRAAVRLPPDGTTPPRKPGLFFHGSFMPMDVDYENKVSGVVVDG
;
A
#
# COMPACT_ATOMS: atom_id res chain seq x y z
N MET A 1 7.37 -2.41 28.53
CA MET A 1 8.02 -3.55 29.19
C MET A 1 9.36 -3.76 28.48
N HIS A 2 10.46 -3.97 29.22
CA HIS A 2 11.77 -4.24 28.62
C HIS A 2 12.03 -5.74 28.78
N LEU A 3 11.95 -6.48 27.68
CA LEU A 3 12.16 -7.93 27.61
C LEU A 3 13.43 -8.33 28.38
N HIS A 4 13.28 -8.97 29.54
CA HIS A 4 14.40 -9.51 30.32
C HIS A 4 14.78 -10.90 29.83
N LEU A 5 15.17 -11.00 28.55
CA LEU A 5 15.59 -12.24 27.91
C LEU A 5 17.11 -12.41 28.02
N ARG A 6 17.57 -13.61 28.34
CA ARG A 6 19.00 -13.98 28.33
C ARG A 6 19.21 -15.12 27.34
N ALA A 7 20.31 -15.07 26.59
CA ALA A 7 20.66 -16.15 25.68
C ALA A 7 21.18 -17.35 26.49
N GLU A 8 20.26 -18.23 26.87
CA GLU A 8 20.54 -19.40 27.73
C GLU A 8 20.61 -20.72 26.93
N SER A 9 20.13 -20.72 25.68
CA SER A 9 20.12 -21.89 24.79
C SER A 9 20.30 -21.49 23.32
N VAL A 10 20.72 -22.46 22.50
CA VAL A 10 20.81 -22.32 21.04
C VAL A 10 19.43 -22.19 20.38
N ALA A 11 18.43 -22.84 20.98
CA ALA A 11 17.03 -22.77 20.59
C ALA A 11 16.28 -21.69 21.37
N VAL A 12 15.21 -21.13 20.80
CA VAL A 12 14.21 -20.38 21.57
C VAL A 12 13.37 -21.36 22.40
N SER A 13 13.45 -21.24 23.72
CA SER A 13 12.65 -22.05 24.67
C SER A 13 11.18 -21.63 24.65
N GLU A 14 10.29 -22.48 25.16
CA GLU A 14 8.86 -22.16 25.31
C GLU A 14 8.62 -20.90 26.16
N SER A 15 9.38 -20.71 27.24
CA SER A 15 9.27 -19.53 28.10
C SER A 15 9.69 -18.24 27.38
N HIS A 16 10.75 -18.29 26.57
CA HIS A 16 11.17 -17.15 25.76
C HIS A 16 10.19 -16.87 24.62
N ALA A 17 9.72 -17.92 23.93
CA ALA A 17 8.70 -17.79 22.88
C ALA A 17 7.43 -17.14 23.43
N LYS A 18 6.97 -17.58 24.61
CA LYS A 18 5.84 -16.98 25.31
C LYS A 18 6.10 -15.52 25.66
N ALA A 19 7.24 -15.18 26.25
CA ALA A 19 7.56 -13.81 26.65
C ALA A 19 7.66 -12.86 25.44
N LEU A 20 8.18 -13.35 24.31
CA LEU A 20 8.19 -12.62 23.05
C LEU A 20 6.76 -12.37 22.56
N ASP A 21 5.94 -13.41 22.46
CA ASP A 21 4.56 -13.27 21.99
C ASP A 21 3.70 -12.42 22.96
N ASP A 22 3.95 -12.49 24.27
CA ASP A 22 3.32 -11.63 25.28
C ASP A 22 3.60 -10.14 24.98
N GLU A 23 4.86 -9.76 24.75
CA GLU A 23 5.22 -8.37 24.37
C GLU A 23 4.64 -8.00 23.00
N PHE A 24 4.73 -8.90 22.02
CA PHE A 24 4.24 -8.67 20.67
C PHE A 24 2.74 -8.38 20.66
N PHE A 25 1.92 -9.19 21.34
CA PHE A 25 0.46 -9.03 21.38
C PHE A 25 -0.03 -7.87 22.25
N LEU A 26 0.86 -7.24 23.03
CA LEU A 26 0.60 -5.95 23.67
C LEU A 26 0.87 -4.75 22.75
N SER A 27 1.33 -4.97 21.51
CA SER A 27 1.46 -3.92 20.51
C SER A 27 0.11 -3.48 19.92
N HIS A 28 0.07 -2.25 19.39
CA HIS A 28 -1.14 -1.62 18.87
C HIS A 28 -1.02 -1.32 17.36
N PRO A 29 -0.95 -2.36 16.49
CA PRO A 29 -0.73 -2.15 15.06
C PRO A 29 -1.82 -1.28 14.42
N ALA A 30 -3.08 -1.45 14.83
CA ALA A 30 -4.20 -0.64 14.35
C ALA A 30 -4.00 0.86 14.63
N ALA A 31 -3.60 1.20 15.86
CA ALA A 31 -3.37 2.57 16.27
C ALA A 31 -2.19 3.20 15.52
N GLN A 32 -1.14 2.42 15.26
CA GLN A 32 0.00 2.88 14.46
C GLN A 32 -0.43 3.28 13.04
N PHE A 33 -1.20 2.42 12.35
CA PHE A 33 -1.69 2.74 11.01
C PHE A 33 -2.70 3.89 11.02
N ALA A 34 -3.66 3.88 11.96
CA ALA A 34 -4.67 4.93 12.09
C ALA A 34 -4.05 6.31 12.36
N SER A 35 -3.05 6.38 13.25
CA SER A 35 -2.30 7.61 13.54
C SER A 35 -1.62 8.15 12.28
N ARG A 36 -0.91 7.31 11.52
CA ARG A 36 -0.25 7.71 10.28
C ARG A 36 -1.22 8.14 9.19
N ILE A 37 -2.36 7.47 9.06
CA ILE A 37 -3.44 7.88 8.15
C ILE A 37 -3.96 9.27 8.54
N SER A 38 -4.22 9.50 9.82
CA SER A 38 -4.69 10.79 10.33
C SER A 38 -3.68 11.91 10.05
N SER A 39 -2.40 11.68 10.36
CA SER A 39 -1.33 12.65 10.11
C SER A 39 -1.21 12.98 8.62
N LEU A 40 -1.32 12.01 7.72
CA LEU A 40 -1.28 12.25 6.28
C LEU A 40 -2.52 12.99 5.77
N LEU A 41 -3.71 12.70 6.31
CA LEU A 41 -4.93 13.45 5.98
C LEU A 41 -4.86 14.91 6.49
N ALA A 42 -4.23 15.15 7.64
CA ALA A 42 -3.98 16.49 8.15
C ALA A 42 -2.95 17.22 7.27
N ALA A 43 -1.80 16.59 7.05
CA ALA A 43 -0.74 17.12 6.20
C ALA A 43 -1.21 17.36 4.77
N ASN A 44 -2.20 16.62 4.25
CA ASN A 44 -2.79 16.86 2.94
C ASN A 44 -3.59 18.17 2.88
N ARG A 45 -4.17 18.61 4.00
CA ARG A 45 -5.08 19.76 4.11
C ARG A 45 -4.39 21.07 4.46
N THR A 46 -3.34 21.02 5.29
CA THR A 46 -2.64 22.23 5.75
C THR A 46 -1.21 22.30 5.21
N ALA A 47 -0.68 23.52 5.09
CA ALA A 47 0.69 23.80 4.66
C ALA A 47 1.52 24.41 5.80
N ASP A 48 1.12 24.13 7.05
CA ASP A 48 1.74 24.74 8.22
C ASP A 48 3.20 24.30 8.33
N SER A 49 4.07 25.27 8.54
CA SER A 49 5.51 25.04 8.74
C SER A 49 5.82 25.13 10.23
N ALA A 50 6.80 24.33 10.68
CA ALA A 50 7.28 24.41 12.05
C ALA A 50 7.89 25.80 12.33
N THR A 51 7.54 26.39 13.46
CA THR A 51 8.11 27.64 13.98
C THR A 51 8.64 27.43 15.39
N PRO A 52 9.51 28.32 15.91
CA PRO A 52 9.93 28.24 17.31
C PRO A 52 8.77 28.27 18.31
N ASP A 53 7.64 28.89 17.94
CA ASP A 53 6.45 28.98 18.79
C ASP A 53 5.61 27.70 18.75
N THR A 54 5.52 27.04 17.59
CA THR A 54 4.73 25.81 17.44
C THR A 54 5.52 24.56 17.82
N GLU A 55 6.83 24.54 17.58
CA GLU A 55 7.71 23.39 17.78
C GLU A 55 9.02 23.75 18.53
N PRO A 56 8.93 24.30 19.76
CA PRO A 56 10.09 24.88 20.46
C PRO A 56 11.24 23.90 20.71
N GLU A 57 10.94 22.64 21.04
CA GLU A 57 11.97 21.62 21.31
C GLU A 57 12.71 21.19 20.03
N PHE A 58 12.04 21.18 18.87
CA PHE A 58 12.69 20.91 17.59
C PHE A 58 13.73 21.99 17.26
N PHE A 59 13.35 23.26 17.38
CA PHE A 59 14.24 24.39 17.14
C PHE A 59 15.40 24.44 18.13
N LYS A 60 15.13 24.22 19.41
CA LYS A 60 16.17 24.13 20.46
C LYS A 60 17.17 23.01 20.18
N THR A 61 16.71 21.84 19.73
CA THR A 61 17.57 20.71 19.36
C THR A 61 18.48 21.05 18.19
N LEU A 62 17.97 21.81 17.21
CA LEU A 62 18.76 22.29 16.07
C LEU A 62 19.65 23.50 16.41
N GLY A 63 19.54 24.08 17.61
CA GLY A 63 20.21 25.32 17.96
C GLY A 63 19.72 26.53 17.17
N LEU A 64 18.50 26.47 16.62
CA LEU A 64 17.88 27.52 15.82
C LEU A 64 16.93 28.35 16.68
N THR A 65 16.93 29.67 16.45
CA THR A 65 15.99 30.61 17.10
C THR A 65 14.97 31.21 16.12
N LYS A 66 15.13 30.91 14.82
CA LYS A 66 14.30 31.39 13.71
C LYS A 66 14.27 30.34 12.61
N THR A 67 13.38 30.50 11.65
CA THR A 67 13.13 29.58 10.52
C THR A 67 14.19 29.65 9.42
N ASP A 68 15.03 30.68 9.37
CA ASP A 68 15.93 30.97 8.24
C ASP A 68 16.97 29.87 7.94
N GLY A 69 17.24 28.99 8.92
CA GLY A 69 18.15 27.85 8.78
C GLY A 69 17.47 26.54 8.39
N LEU A 70 16.14 26.53 8.23
CA LEU A 70 15.40 25.34 7.82
C LEU A 70 15.43 25.13 6.31
N LEU A 71 15.29 23.87 5.90
CA LEU A 71 15.08 23.53 4.50
C LEU A 71 13.74 24.10 4.04
N ALA A 72 13.77 24.90 2.97
CA ALA A 72 12.57 25.43 2.34
C ALA A 72 11.92 24.37 1.45
N PHE A 73 10.59 24.38 1.40
CA PHE A 73 9.78 23.57 0.51
C PHE A 73 8.52 24.35 0.12
N GLU A 74 8.00 24.08 -1.07
CA GLU A 74 6.77 24.70 -1.56
C GLU A 74 5.56 23.78 -1.35
N GLU A 75 4.35 24.30 -1.55
CA GLU A 75 3.13 23.50 -1.43
C GLU A 75 3.16 22.25 -2.34
N GLN A 76 3.75 22.37 -3.53
CA GLN A 76 3.89 21.25 -4.45
C GLN A 76 4.78 20.14 -3.88
N ASP A 77 5.90 20.48 -3.25
CA ASP A 77 6.81 19.52 -2.61
C ASP A 77 6.09 18.76 -1.49
N ARG A 78 5.33 19.48 -0.66
CA ARG A 78 4.49 18.89 0.39
C ARG A 78 3.46 17.91 -0.19
N ARG A 79 2.71 18.32 -1.23
CA ARG A 79 1.70 17.46 -1.86
C ARG A 79 2.31 16.18 -2.44
N LEU A 80 3.49 16.29 -3.04
CA LEU A 80 4.23 15.14 -3.55
C LEU A 80 4.68 14.22 -2.40
N GLN A 81 5.23 14.78 -1.32
CA GLN A 81 5.64 14.01 -0.15
C GLN A 81 4.45 13.23 0.46
N VAL A 82 3.30 13.88 0.63
CA VAL A 82 2.08 13.22 1.14
C VAL A 82 1.65 12.06 0.23
N ALA A 83 1.72 12.23 -1.09
CA ALA A 83 1.40 11.16 -2.04
C ALA A 83 2.35 9.96 -1.94
N VAL A 84 3.65 10.24 -1.83
CA VAL A 84 4.71 9.23 -1.67
C VAL A 84 4.55 8.46 -0.36
N GLU A 85 4.28 9.16 0.73
CA GLU A 85 4.07 8.56 2.06
C GLU A 85 2.77 7.77 2.14
N ALA A 86 1.68 8.25 1.52
CA ALA A 86 0.41 7.50 1.45
C ALA A 86 0.59 6.16 0.71
N LEU A 87 1.27 6.17 -0.43
CA LEU A 87 1.59 4.93 -1.16
C LEU A 87 2.42 3.97 -0.31
N SER A 88 3.41 4.50 0.40
CA SER A 88 4.28 3.72 1.29
C SER A 88 3.52 3.11 2.45
N LEU A 89 2.63 3.88 3.08
CA LEU A 89 1.78 3.42 4.17
C LEU A 89 0.86 2.28 3.72
N ARG A 90 0.24 2.40 2.54
CA ARG A 90 -0.58 1.33 1.95
C ARG A 90 0.22 0.03 1.76
N HIS A 91 1.46 0.12 1.27
CA HIS A 91 2.32 -1.05 1.07
C HIS A 91 2.76 -1.66 2.39
N GLN A 92 3.10 -0.84 3.38
CA GLN A 92 3.47 -1.30 4.71
C GLN A 92 2.30 -2.02 5.40
N ALA A 93 1.07 -1.51 5.26
CA ALA A 93 -0.12 -2.20 5.78
C ALA A 93 -0.33 -3.55 5.07
N ALA A 94 -0.18 -3.60 3.74
CA ALA A 94 -0.29 -4.82 2.96
C ALA A 94 0.75 -5.86 3.38
N GLU A 95 2.02 -5.46 3.49
CA GLU A 95 3.14 -6.34 3.85
C GLU A 95 3.01 -6.85 5.29
N ALA A 96 2.74 -5.95 6.25
CA ALA A 96 2.55 -6.32 7.65
C ALA A 96 1.46 -7.38 7.80
N ARG A 97 0.32 -7.17 7.13
CA ARG A 97 -0.78 -8.13 7.14
C ARG A 97 -0.40 -9.48 6.51
N LEU A 98 0.22 -9.49 5.33
CA LEU A 98 0.57 -10.75 4.65
C LEU A 98 1.64 -11.54 5.42
N ARG A 99 2.64 -10.86 5.99
CA ARG A 99 3.66 -11.53 6.83
C ARG A 99 3.04 -12.07 8.12
N PHE A 100 2.13 -11.32 8.74
CA PHE A 100 1.39 -11.82 9.90
C PHE A 100 0.52 -13.03 9.55
N MET A 101 -0.23 -12.95 8.45
CA MET A 101 -1.06 -14.05 7.96
C MET A 101 -0.22 -15.30 7.69
N TYR A 102 0.94 -15.14 7.05
CA TYR A 102 1.89 -16.24 6.87
C TYR A 102 2.34 -16.85 8.21
N ALA A 103 2.68 -16.00 9.19
CA ALA A 103 3.15 -16.45 10.49
C ALA A 103 2.11 -17.30 11.24
N VAL A 104 0.82 -16.96 11.13
CA VAL A 104 -0.26 -17.67 11.84
C VAL A 104 -0.90 -18.81 11.05
N THR A 105 -0.59 -18.95 9.76
CA THR A 105 -1.19 -19.99 8.89
C THR A 105 -0.18 -21.01 8.35
N ALA A 106 1.00 -20.57 7.93
CA ALA A 106 1.90 -21.37 7.10
C ALA A 106 3.29 -21.55 7.70
N ALA A 107 3.71 -20.66 8.61
CA ALA A 107 5.02 -20.75 9.24
C ALA A 107 5.11 -22.03 10.09
N LYS A 108 6.24 -22.70 9.97
CA LYS A 108 6.61 -23.82 10.84
C LYS A 108 7.85 -23.39 11.62
N PRO A 109 7.88 -23.57 12.95
CA PRO A 109 9.09 -23.34 13.72
C PRO A 109 10.23 -24.17 13.14
N LYS A 110 11.45 -23.63 13.18
CA LYS A 110 12.64 -24.45 12.91
C LYS A 110 12.67 -25.57 13.94
N SER A 111 13.20 -26.74 13.57
CA SER A 111 13.07 -27.99 14.36
C SER A 111 13.55 -27.92 15.81
N VAL A 112 14.31 -26.89 16.17
CA VAL A 112 14.84 -26.68 17.51
C VAL A 112 14.09 -25.61 18.30
N ASP A 113 13.34 -24.71 17.65
CA ASP A 113 12.71 -23.55 18.29
C ASP A 113 11.27 -23.86 18.73
N ALA A 114 10.89 -23.34 19.91
CA ALA A 114 9.50 -23.32 20.31
C ALA A 114 8.66 -22.40 19.39
N PRO A 115 7.37 -22.69 19.17
CA PRO A 115 6.50 -21.84 18.38
C PRO A 115 6.38 -20.43 18.97
N SER A 116 6.67 -19.41 18.16
CA SER A 116 6.42 -17.99 18.46
C SER A 116 5.95 -17.28 17.19
N THR A 117 4.86 -16.53 17.33
CA THR A 117 4.30 -15.70 16.27
C THR A 117 5.28 -14.61 15.88
N TRP A 118 5.88 -13.93 16.86
CA TRP A 118 6.82 -12.84 16.56
C TRP A 118 8.07 -13.36 15.85
N LEU A 119 8.62 -14.50 16.29
CA LEU A 119 9.73 -15.16 15.61
C LEU A 119 9.36 -15.58 14.19
N ALA A 120 8.17 -16.17 13.99
CA ALA A 120 7.70 -16.58 12.67
C ALA A 120 7.56 -15.41 11.69
N ILE A 121 7.20 -14.21 12.17
CA ILE A 121 7.21 -12.99 11.35
C ILE A 121 8.65 -12.60 11.00
N ALA A 122 9.56 -12.60 11.97
CA ALA A 122 10.97 -12.24 11.76
C ALA A 122 11.67 -13.21 10.78
N ASP A 123 11.34 -14.49 10.84
CA ASP A 123 11.87 -15.55 9.97
C ASP A 123 11.08 -15.72 8.66
N SER A 124 10.08 -14.89 8.40
CA SER A 124 9.26 -15.01 7.19
C SER A 124 10.10 -14.84 5.91
N PRO A 125 9.72 -15.50 4.78
CA PRO A 125 10.47 -15.40 3.53
C PRO A 125 10.74 -13.96 3.10
N ASN A 126 11.95 -13.67 2.60
CA ASN A 126 12.29 -12.34 2.12
C ASN A 126 11.43 -11.93 0.92
N ALA A 127 11.20 -12.85 -0.02
CA ALA A 127 10.38 -12.59 -1.20
C ALA A 127 8.88 -12.69 -0.87
N LEU A 128 8.13 -11.61 -1.10
CA LEU A 128 6.69 -11.56 -0.80
C LEU A 128 5.88 -12.56 -1.63
N ILE A 129 6.34 -12.94 -2.82
CA ILE A 129 5.69 -13.99 -3.61
C ILE A 129 5.70 -15.33 -2.87
N ASP A 130 6.80 -15.67 -2.17
CA ASP A 130 6.89 -16.90 -1.38
C ASP A 130 5.98 -16.85 -0.16
N VAL A 131 5.86 -15.68 0.48
CA VAL A 131 4.92 -15.43 1.59
C VAL A 131 3.49 -15.71 1.11
N VAL A 132 3.09 -15.14 -0.03
CA VAL A 132 1.75 -15.33 -0.60
C VAL A 132 1.51 -16.79 -0.98
N GLN A 133 2.41 -17.41 -1.76
CA GLN A 133 2.24 -18.80 -2.21
C GLN A 133 2.11 -19.79 -1.06
N LYS A 134 2.96 -19.69 -0.04
CA LYS A 134 2.89 -20.58 1.13
C LYS A 134 1.63 -20.35 1.95
N THR A 135 1.19 -19.10 2.07
CA THR A 135 -0.05 -18.76 2.78
C THR A 135 -1.26 -19.33 2.05
N VAL A 136 -1.35 -19.13 0.72
CA VAL A 136 -2.43 -19.69 -0.10
C VAL A 136 -2.48 -21.22 0.03
N ALA A 137 -1.33 -21.90 -0.08
CA ALA A 137 -1.27 -23.35 0.08
C ALA A 137 -1.76 -23.83 1.46
N ALA A 138 -1.51 -23.06 2.53
CA ALA A 138 -2.01 -23.37 3.86
C ALA A 138 -3.54 -23.16 3.98
N LEU A 139 -4.07 -22.11 3.35
CA LEU A 139 -5.51 -21.83 3.33
C LEU A 139 -6.28 -22.84 2.47
N GLU A 140 -5.71 -23.29 1.35
CA GLU A 140 -6.31 -24.34 0.50
C GLU A 140 -6.33 -25.71 1.20
N ALA A 141 -5.39 -25.96 2.11
CA ALA A 141 -5.35 -27.18 2.90
C ALA A 141 -6.39 -27.21 4.05
N ASP A 142 -6.97 -26.06 4.41
CA ASP A 142 -7.90 -25.92 5.53
C ASP A 142 -8.87 -24.76 5.28
N GLU A 143 -10.07 -25.11 4.78
CA GLU A 143 -11.10 -24.15 4.34
C GLU A 143 -11.58 -23.21 5.47
N GLU A 144 -11.43 -23.60 6.74
CA GLU A 144 -11.83 -22.81 7.89
C GLU A 144 -10.70 -21.92 8.43
N LEU A 145 -9.46 -22.12 7.98
CA LEU A 145 -8.29 -21.45 8.55
C LEU A 145 -8.39 -19.92 8.44
N ILE A 146 -8.91 -19.40 7.33
CA ILE A 146 -9.08 -17.95 7.17
C ILE A 146 -10.09 -17.38 8.17
N LEU A 147 -11.19 -18.10 8.43
CA LEU A 147 -12.21 -17.68 9.38
C LEU A 147 -11.66 -17.71 10.81
N ARG A 148 -10.86 -18.73 11.14
CA ARG A 148 -10.14 -18.76 12.43
C ARG A 148 -9.17 -17.59 12.53
N CYS A 149 -8.44 -17.23 11.47
CA CYS A 149 -7.59 -16.05 11.51
C CYS A 149 -8.37 -14.76 11.75
N LEU A 150 -9.57 -14.60 11.18
CA LEU A 150 -10.33 -13.35 11.26
C LEU A 150 -11.12 -13.16 12.57
N PHE A 151 -11.63 -14.26 13.14
CA PHE A 151 -12.58 -14.19 14.25
C PHE A 151 -12.04 -14.85 15.51
N VAL A 152 -12.43 -14.28 16.66
CA VAL A 152 -12.11 -14.84 17.98
C VAL A 152 -12.83 -16.19 18.17
N PRO A 153 -12.26 -17.13 18.94
CA PRO A 153 -12.94 -18.37 19.31
C PRO A 153 -14.33 -18.12 19.91
N GLY A 154 -15.32 -18.93 19.52
CA GLY A 154 -16.70 -18.80 20.01
C GLY A 154 -17.56 -17.75 19.31
N THR A 155 -17.05 -17.07 18.28
CA THR A 155 -17.86 -16.15 17.45
C THR A 155 -19.04 -16.89 16.82
N ARG A 156 -20.26 -16.37 17.04
CA ARG A 156 -21.48 -16.89 16.40
C ARG A 156 -21.51 -16.42 14.94
N PHE A 157 -21.61 -17.37 14.01
CA PHE A 157 -21.75 -17.07 12.60
C PHE A 157 -23.21 -16.72 12.26
N ASP A 158 -23.40 -15.47 11.84
CA ASP A 158 -24.63 -14.96 11.25
C ASP A 158 -24.32 -14.30 9.89
N GLU A 159 -25.34 -13.73 9.24
CA GLU A 159 -25.21 -13.08 7.94
C GLU A 159 -24.21 -11.91 7.96
N ASN A 160 -24.10 -11.18 9.07
CA ASN A 160 -23.17 -10.06 9.19
C ASN A 160 -21.71 -10.55 9.28
N VAL A 161 -21.47 -11.63 10.04
CA VAL A 161 -20.15 -12.26 10.13
C VAL A 161 -19.72 -12.82 8.78
N ALA A 162 -20.63 -13.46 8.04
CA ALA A 162 -20.36 -13.93 6.69
C ALA A 162 -19.98 -12.78 5.74
N ALA A 163 -20.78 -11.70 5.71
CA ALA A 163 -20.52 -10.55 4.86
C ALA A 163 -19.24 -9.78 5.24
N ALA A 164 -18.90 -9.74 6.53
CA ALA A 164 -17.63 -9.20 7.01
C ALA A 164 -16.44 -10.06 6.55
N ALA A 165 -16.57 -11.38 6.60
CA ALA A 165 -15.55 -12.31 6.11
C ALA A 165 -15.31 -12.15 4.61
N GLU A 166 -16.37 -12.08 3.80
CA GLU A 166 -16.29 -11.84 2.35
C GLU A 166 -15.53 -10.54 2.04
N THR A 167 -15.88 -9.45 2.75
CA THR A 167 -15.22 -8.16 2.59
C THR A 167 -13.74 -8.25 2.99
N ALA A 168 -13.44 -8.88 4.12
CA ALA A 168 -12.07 -9.07 4.58
C ALA A 168 -11.23 -9.88 3.59
N ILE A 169 -11.78 -10.96 3.04
CA ILE A 169 -11.13 -11.81 2.02
C ILE A 169 -10.85 -11.01 0.74
N ALA A 170 -11.79 -10.18 0.29
CA ALA A 170 -11.56 -9.31 -0.87
C ALA A 170 -10.37 -8.36 -0.64
N TRP A 171 -10.25 -7.78 0.56
CA TRP A 171 -9.09 -6.96 0.91
C TRP A 171 -7.81 -7.79 1.07
N VAL A 172 -7.90 -9.04 1.55
CA VAL A 172 -6.78 -9.99 1.57
C VAL A 172 -6.23 -10.17 0.16
N ASN A 173 -7.09 -10.53 -0.79
CA ASN A 173 -6.73 -10.74 -2.19
C ASN A 173 -6.15 -9.46 -2.84
N HIS A 174 -6.78 -8.31 -2.56
CA HIS A 174 -6.29 -7.02 -3.06
C HIS A 174 -4.85 -6.72 -2.63
N ALA A 175 -4.54 -6.85 -1.34
CA ALA A 175 -3.17 -6.55 -0.90
C ALA A 175 -2.14 -7.62 -1.29
N SER A 176 -2.55 -8.87 -1.54
CA SER A 176 -1.69 -9.85 -2.24
C SER A 176 -1.35 -9.34 -3.64
N SER A 177 -2.36 -8.92 -4.42
CA SER A 177 -2.17 -8.38 -5.77
C SER A 177 -1.29 -7.13 -5.80
N LEU A 178 -1.44 -6.20 -4.82
CA LEU A 178 -0.59 -5.01 -4.71
C LEU A 178 0.91 -5.35 -4.57
N LEU A 179 1.23 -6.45 -3.87
CA LEU A 179 2.61 -6.81 -3.54
C LEU A 179 3.27 -7.75 -4.54
N THR A 180 2.47 -8.52 -5.29
CA THR A 180 2.96 -9.51 -6.26
C THR A 180 2.66 -9.18 -7.71
N GLY A 181 1.82 -8.18 -7.99
CA GLY A 181 1.42 -7.82 -9.35
C GLY A 181 2.56 -7.26 -10.20
N ASP A 182 2.82 -7.90 -11.35
CA ASP A 182 3.82 -7.46 -12.32
C ASP A 182 3.30 -6.38 -13.28
N GLU A 183 1.98 -6.29 -13.47
CA GLU A 183 1.35 -5.37 -14.42
C GLU A 183 1.54 -3.90 -14.00
N LEU A 184 1.15 -3.58 -12.78
CA LEU A 184 1.47 -2.33 -12.12
C LEU A 184 2.36 -2.65 -10.92
N SER A 185 3.67 -2.71 -11.14
CA SER A 185 4.63 -3.14 -10.11
C SER A 185 4.82 -2.06 -9.04
N VAL A 186 3.78 -1.76 -8.26
CA VAL A 186 3.80 -0.72 -7.23
C VAL A 186 4.79 -1.09 -6.12
N ASN A 187 5.01 -2.39 -5.88
CA ASN A 187 6.04 -2.86 -4.96
C ASN A 187 7.46 -2.48 -5.41
N ALA A 188 7.76 -2.50 -6.72
CA ALA A 188 9.03 -1.99 -7.23
C ALA A 188 9.17 -0.48 -6.96
N ALA A 189 8.08 0.28 -7.14
CA ALA A 189 8.04 1.69 -6.77
C ALA A 189 8.28 1.87 -5.27
N HIS A 190 7.56 1.14 -4.42
CA HIS A 190 7.67 1.20 -2.97
C HIS A 190 9.10 0.93 -2.48
N ASN A 191 9.76 -0.10 -3.03
CA ASN A 191 11.15 -0.40 -2.68
C ASN A 191 12.13 0.72 -3.04
N LYS A 192 11.83 1.56 -4.03
CA LYS A 192 12.65 2.73 -4.39
C LYS A 192 12.26 3.95 -3.57
N VAL A 193 10.96 4.20 -3.44
CA VAL A 193 10.36 5.25 -2.61
C VAL A 193 10.85 5.17 -1.17
N LYS A 194 10.82 3.99 -0.53
CA LYS A 194 11.21 3.82 0.87
C LYS A 194 12.68 4.20 1.15
N HIS A 195 13.51 4.26 0.11
CA HIS A 195 14.91 4.66 0.20
C HIS A 195 15.16 6.07 -0.34
N GLY A 196 14.12 6.81 -0.75
CA GLY A 196 14.24 8.14 -1.36
C GLY A 196 14.93 8.14 -2.72
N LEU A 197 14.92 7.00 -3.44
CA LEU A 197 15.67 6.82 -4.69
C LEU A 197 14.76 6.78 -5.92
N ALA A 198 15.25 7.33 -7.04
CA ALA A 198 14.85 6.98 -8.42
C ALA A 198 13.34 7.02 -8.74
N VAL A 199 12.60 7.97 -8.16
CA VAL A 199 11.21 8.25 -8.53
C VAL A 199 11.10 9.72 -8.94
N SER A 200 10.58 9.96 -10.15
CA SER A 200 10.19 11.32 -10.55
C SER A 200 8.78 11.57 -10.05
N ALA A 201 8.64 12.51 -9.12
CA ALA A 201 7.34 12.95 -8.63
C ALA A 201 6.97 14.25 -9.34
N ARG A 202 5.80 14.29 -9.99
CA ARG A 202 5.28 15.49 -10.66
C ARG A 202 3.89 15.84 -10.16
N GLY A 203 3.68 17.12 -9.87
CA GLY A 203 2.38 17.70 -9.52
C GLY A 203 1.95 18.81 -10.47
N ASP A 204 2.75 19.07 -11.50
CA ASP A 204 2.65 20.18 -12.46
C ASP A 204 2.10 19.74 -13.83
N VAL A 205 1.74 18.46 -13.97
CA VAL A 205 1.26 17.89 -15.23
C VAL A 205 -0.18 17.42 -15.09
N ARG A 206 -0.99 17.79 -16.08
CA ARG A 206 -2.31 17.21 -16.30
C ARG A 206 -2.34 16.53 -17.66
N ILE A 207 -2.78 15.28 -17.71
CA ILE A 207 -2.98 14.51 -18.94
C ILE A 207 -4.40 13.97 -18.93
N GLU A 208 -5.16 14.27 -19.97
CA GLU A 208 -6.52 13.79 -20.16
C GLU A 208 -6.75 13.30 -21.58
N LEU A 209 -7.65 12.35 -21.74
CA LEU A 209 -8.19 11.99 -23.04
C LEU A 209 -9.39 12.89 -23.32
N ILE A 210 -9.33 13.60 -24.45
CA ILE A 210 -10.43 14.40 -24.98
C ILE A 210 -10.72 13.97 -26.41
N THR A 211 -11.95 14.16 -26.86
CA THR A 211 -12.35 13.93 -28.25
C THR A 211 -12.40 15.22 -29.08
N THR A 212 -12.27 16.38 -28.42
CA THR A 212 -12.26 17.69 -29.08
C THR A 212 -10.85 18.00 -29.59
N PRO A 213 -10.64 18.08 -30.93
CA PRO A 213 -9.35 18.50 -31.47
C PRO A 213 -9.16 20.02 -31.28
N PRO A 214 -7.92 20.53 -31.39
CA PRO A 214 -7.69 21.96 -31.58
C PRO A 214 -8.43 22.47 -32.82
N ASP A 215 -8.96 23.69 -32.75
CA ASP A 215 -9.56 24.37 -33.91
C ASP A 215 -8.48 24.87 -34.90
N ASP A 216 -8.91 25.55 -35.97
CA ASP A 216 -8.01 26.10 -37.00
C ASP A 216 -7.01 27.15 -36.46
N LEU A 217 -7.29 27.73 -35.28
CA LEU A 217 -6.40 28.66 -34.56
C LEU A 217 -5.52 27.94 -33.53
N GLY A 218 -5.61 26.61 -33.44
CA GLY A 218 -4.90 25.79 -32.46
C GLY A 218 -5.47 25.91 -31.05
N GLN A 219 -6.74 26.28 -30.88
CA GLN A 219 -7.38 26.50 -29.59
C GLN A 219 -8.22 25.29 -29.18
N ILE A 220 -8.21 24.98 -27.88
CA ILE A 220 -9.08 23.97 -27.26
C ILE A 220 -9.88 24.67 -26.16
N PRO A 221 -11.22 24.70 -26.21
CA PRO A 221 -12.00 25.38 -25.18
C PRO A 221 -11.95 24.61 -23.86
N VAL A 222 -11.92 25.32 -22.72
CA VAL A 222 -12.04 24.70 -21.38
C VAL A 222 -13.28 23.82 -21.26
N SER A 223 -14.35 24.13 -22.01
CA SER A 223 -15.58 23.35 -22.04
C SER A 223 -15.43 21.94 -22.62
N ALA A 224 -14.30 21.61 -23.28
CA ALA A 224 -13.95 20.26 -23.73
C ALA A 224 -13.54 19.33 -22.58
N PHE A 225 -13.25 19.89 -21.40
CA PHE A 225 -12.83 19.15 -20.22
C PHE A 225 -13.97 19.01 -19.22
N GLY A 226 -13.91 17.97 -18.39
CA GLY A 226 -14.85 17.74 -17.30
C GLY A 226 -15.71 16.48 -17.47
N GLU A 227 -16.66 16.32 -16.56
CA GLU A 227 -17.48 15.13 -16.46
C GLU A 227 -18.23 14.82 -17.76
N GLY A 228 -18.09 13.58 -18.24
CA GLY A 228 -18.70 13.11 -19.49
C GLY A 228 -18.03 13.62 -20.77
N LYS A 229 -17.00 14.47 -20.68
CA LYS A 229 -16.33 15.08 -21.84
C LYS A 229 -14.87 14.69 -21.98
N SER A 230 -14.19 14.51 -20.86
CA SER A 230 -12.79 14.08 -20.83
C SER A 230 -12.58 12.94 -19.82
N VAL A 231 -11.51 12.18 -20.02
CA VAL A 231 -11.06 11.16 -19.06
C VAL A 231 -9.70 11.59 -18.51
N PRO A 232 -9.63 12.05 -17.24
CA PRO A 232 -8.35 12.38 -16.61
C PRO A 232 -7.51 11.12 -16.43
N ILE A 233 -6.33 11.09 -17.04
CA ILE A 233 -5.33 10.04 -16.82
C ILE A 233 -4.42 10.45 -15.66
N PHE A 234 -3.96 11.69 -15.66
CA PHE A 234 -3.15 12.28 -14.58
C PHE A 234 -3.69 13.66 -14.27
N ASP A 235 -4.34 13.81 -13.13
CA ASP A 235 -4.88 15.08 -12.59
C ASP A 235 -4.55 15.22 -11.08
N ARG A 236 -3.59 14.41 -10.62
CA ARG A 236 -3.14 14.22 -9.24
C ARG A 236 -1.62 14.00 -9.25
N PRO A 237 -0.95 14.05 -8.08
CA PRO A 237 0.47 13.70 -8.00
C PRO A 237 0.79 12.40 -8.73
N MET A 238 1.79 12.47 -9.59
CA MET A 238 2.25 11.36 -10.42
C MET A 238 3.61 10.88 -9.91
N LEU A 239 3.78 9.57 -9.74
CA LEU A 239 5.08 8.95 -9.47
C LEU A 239 5.50 8.08 -10.64
N THR A 240 6.59 8.44 -11.29
CA THR A 240 7.17 7.68 -12.39
C THR A 240 8.42 6.94 -11.95
N TYR A 241 8.49 5.65 -12.27
CA TYR A 241 9.63 4.78 -11.99
C TYR A 241 9.83 3.78 -13.13
N PHE A 242 11.01 3.18 -13.16
CA PHE A 242 11.34 2.13 -14.11
C PHE A 242 11.20 0.75 -13.49
N SER A 243 10.69 -0.19 -14.27
CA SER A 243 10.62 -1.59 -13.88
C SER A 243 11.02 -2.50 -15.03
N ARG A 244 11.36 -3.75 -14.69
CA ARG A 244 11.47 -4.86 -15.62
C ARG A 244 10.44 -5.90 -15.20
N PRO A 245 9.50 -6.27 -16.06
CA PRO A 245 8.53 -7.33 -15.76
C PRO A 245 9.23 -8.67 -15.55
N HIS A 246 8.80 -9.43 -14.54
CA HIS A 246 9.35 -10.77 -14.25
C HIS A 246 8.66 -11.88 -15.06
N VAL A 247 8.25 -11.58 -16.30
CA VAL A 247 7.56 -12.53 -17.18
C VAL A 247 8.53 -13.20 -18.16
N LYS A 248 8.13 -14.36 -18.71
CA LYS A 248 8.85 -15.07 -19.78
C LYS A 248 8.04 -15.02 -21.09
N PRO A 249 8.66 -14.72 -22.25
CA PRO A 249 10.04 -14.28 -22.43
C PRO A 249 10.30 -12.92 -21.76
N GLY A 250 11.57 -12.68 -21.39
CA GLY A 250 11.96 -11.47 -20.66
C GLY A 250 11.60 -10.20 -21.42
N GLN A 251 11.08 -9.20 -20.72
CA GLN A 251 10.66 -7.93 -21.33
C GLN A 251 11.75 -6.86 -21.25
N GLY A 252 11.54 -5.80 -22.04
CA GLY A 252 12.40 -4.63 -22.04
C GLY A 252 12.30 -3.79 -20.76
N LEU A 253 12.90 -2.59 -20.78
CA LEU A 253 12.71 -1.61 -19.71
C LEU A 253 11.36 -0.92 -19.92
N GLU A 254 10.59 -0.73 -18.86
CA GLU A 254 9.31 -0.03 -18.91
C GLU A 254 9.30 1.15 -17.94
N ALA A 255 8.62 2.22 -18.35
CA ALA A 255 8.26 3.33 -17.48
C ALA A 255 6.83 3.13 -17.00
N ILE A 256 6.64 3.18 -15.68
CA ILE A 256 5.34 3.13 -15.04
C ILE A 256 5.11 4.46 -14.33
N SER A 257 3.99 5.11 -14.62
CA SER A 257 3.55 6.35 -13.97
C SER A 257 2.29 6.08 -13.18
N LEU A 258 2.35 6.25 -11.87
CA LEU A 258 1.22 6.06 -10.95
C LEU A 258 0.49 7.37 -10.72
N ARG A 259 -0.84 7.33 -10.80
CA ARG A 259 -1.70 8.42 -10.37
C ARG A 259 -2.04 8.20 -8.89
N VAL A 260 -1.66 9.13 -8.01
CA VAL A 260 -1.91 8.98 -6.57
C VAL A 260 -3.07 9.85 -6.11
N ASP A 261 -4.21 9.20 -5.89
CA ASP A 261 -5.35 9.80 -5.21
C ASP A 261 -5.21 9.57 -3.70
N VAL A 262 -4.60 10.52 -2.99
CA VAL A 262 -4.22 10.39 -1.58
C VAL A 262 -5.36 9.87 -0.70
N PRO A 263 -6.59 10.45 -0.73
CA PRO A 263 -7.71 9.93 0.05
C PRO A 263 -8.04 8.47 -0.25
N VAL A 264 -8.01 8.06 -1.52
CA VAL A 264 -8.30 6.68 -1.94
C VAL A 264 -7.21 5.73 -1.45
N VAL A 265 -5.94 6.08 -1.65
CA VAL A 265 -4.80 5.26 -1.22
C VAL A 265 -4.77 5.09 0.31
N LEU A 266 -5.11 6.15 1.05
CA LEU A 266 -5.24 6.08 2.51
C LEU A 266 -6.46 5.27 2.96
N ALA A 267 -7.57 5.33 2.22
CA ALA A 267 -8.73 4.47 2.48
C ALA A 267 -8.40 2.99 2.24
N GLU A 268 -7.66 2.65 1.17
CA GLU A 268 -7.14 1.30 0.95
C GLU A 268 -6.25 0.86 2.12
N ALA A 269 -5.31 1.70 2.57
CA ALA A 269 -4.44 1.42 3.70
C ALA A 269 -5.24 1.14 4.98
N TRP A 270 -6.29 1.92 5.23
CA TRP A 270 -7.19 1.72 6.37
C TRP A 270 -7.92 0.38 6.31
N MET A 271 -8.50 0.03 5.15
CA MET A 271 -9.25 -1.23 4.99
C MET A 271 -8.33 -2.44 5.17
N ILE A 272 -7.11 -2.38 4.66
CA ILE A 272 -6.08 -3.42 4.87
C ILE A 272 -5.70 -3.51 6.36
N ALA A 273 -5.48 -2.38 7.02
CA ALA A 273 -5.11 -2.33 8.43
C ALA A 273 -6.25 -2.79 9.37
N ASN A 274 -7.52 -2.54 9.01
CA ASN A 274 -8.70 -3.02 9.74
C ASN A 274 -8.73 -4.56 9.77
N VAL A 275 -8.51 -5.21 8.62
CA VAL A 275 -8.41 -6.67 8.55
C VAL A 275 -7.21 -7.19 9.34
N TYR A 276 -6.04 -6.54 9.21
CA TYR A 276 -4.86 -6.92 9.99
C TYR A 276 -5.11 -6.86 11.50
N ALA A 277 -5.77 -5.79 11.98
CA ALA A 277 -6.09 -5.61 13.38
C ALA A 277 -7.06 -6.67 13.92
N ALA A 278 -8.07 -7.08 13.12
CA ALA A 278 -8.96 -8.18 13.48
C ALA A 278 -8.19 -9.50 13.64
N MET A 279 -7.31 -9.79 12.67
CA MET A 279 -6.49 -11.00 12.73
C MET A 279 -5.54 -11.02 13.92
N PHE A 280 -4.91 -9.88 14.18
CA PHE A 280 -4.01 -9.71 15.31
C PHE A 280 -4.74 -9.93 16.64
N HIS A 281 -5.93 -9.33 16.81
CA HIS A 281 -6.74 -9.50 18.01
C HIS A 281 -7.22 -10.96 18.19
N ALA A 282 -7.71 -11.59 17.13
CA ALA A 282 -8.14 -12.98 17.17
C ALA A 282 -6.99 -13.91 17.60
N GLN A 283 -5.77 -13.64 17.14
CA GLN A 283 -4.59 -14.39 17.55
C GLN A 283 -4.16 -14.08 18.99
N ALA A 284 -4.20 -12.81 19.42
CA ALA A 284 -3.95 -12.43 20.81
C ALA A 284 -4.91 -13.14 21.77
N LYS A 285 -6.20 -13.24 21.43
CA LYS A 285 -7.21 -13.98 22.20
C LYS A 285 -6.87 -15.47 22.31
N ARG A 286 -6.35 -16.09 21.25
CA ARG A 286 -5.90 -17.50 21.30
C ARG A 286 -4.68 -17.69 22.18
N HIS A 287 -3.76 -16.73 22.17
CA HIS A 287 -2.53 -16.77 22.95
C HIS A 287 -2.77 -16.58 24.45
N PHE A 288 -3.56 -15.58 24.83
CA PHE A 288 -3.83 -15.27 26.24
C PHE A 288 -5.02 -16.04 26.82
N GLY A 289 -5.95 -16.53 25.98
CA GLY A 289 -7.16 -17.20 26.43
C GLY A 289 -8.26 -16.23 26.86
N GLU A 290 -9.07 -16.63 27.84
CA GLU A 290 -10.24 -15.83 28.23
C GLU A 290 -9.88 -14.51 28.91
N GLU A 291 -8.87 -14.54 29.78
CA GLU A 291 -8.39 -13.39 30.55
C GLU A 291 -7.22 -12.70 29.81
N MET A 292 -7.55 -11.77 28.90
CA MET A 292 -6.55 -10.97 28.22
C MET A 292 -5.98 -9.89 29.15
N PRO A 293 -4.64 -9.66 29.14
CA PRO A 293 -4.03 -8.57 29.91
C PRO A 293 -4.54 -7.19 29.51
N GLU A 294 -4.42 -6.23 30.44
CA GLU A 294 -4.60 -4.82 30.11
C GLU A 294 -3.58 -4.39 29.05
N GLY A 295 -4.04 -3.63 28.06
CA GLY A 295 -3.20 -3.13 26.98
C GLY A 295 -3.23 -3.98 25.70
N VAL A 296 -3.90 -5.14 25.65
CA VAL A 296 -4.17 -5.82 24.38
C VAL A 296 -5.07 -4.93 23.50
N ALA A 297 -4.70 -4.75 22.24
CA ALA A 297 -5.44 -3.93 21.30
C ALA A 297 -6.90 -4.44 21.15
N PRO A 298 -7.91 -3.56 21.11
CA PRO A 298 -9.31 -3.96 21.00
C PRO A 298 -9.61 -4.63 19.66
N ASN A 299 -10.61 -5.51 19.63
CA ASN A 299 -11.10 -6.09 18.39
C ASN A 299 -11.77 -5.01 17.54
N PRO A 300 -11.30 -4.71 16.32
CA PRO A 300 -12.00 -3.77 15.46
C PRO A 300 -13.32 -4.36 14.96
N THR A 301 -14.27 -3.48 14.66
CA THR A 301 -15.40 -3.86 13.82
C THR A 301 -14.92 -4.00 12.37
N LEU A 302 -15.06 -5.19 11.80
CA LEU A 302 -14.80 -5.41 10.37
C LEU A 302 -15.86 -4.70 9.53
N VAL A 303 -15.41 -4.01 8.48
CA VAL A 303 -16.32 -3.32 7.55
C VAL A 303 -17.01 -4.33 6.64
N ILE A 304 -18.30 -4.10 6.38
CA ILE A 304 -19.14 -4.95 5.52
C ILE A 304 -19.45 -4.22 4.20
N GLY A 305 -19.39 -4.96 3.08
CA GLY A 305 -19.86 -4.52 1.77
C GLY A 305 -18.98 -3.47 1.07
N ARG A 306 -17.88 -3.03 1.70
CA ARG A 306 -16.95 -2.06 1.12
C ARG A 306 -15.77 -2.78 0.45
N LEU A 307 -16.04 -3.38 -0.70
CA LEU A 307 -15.05 -4.09 -1.52
C LEU A 307 -14.01 -3.14 -2.16
N PRO A 308 -12.83 -3.64 -2.58
CA PRO A 308 -11.80 -2.82 -3.23
C PRO A 308 -12.32 -1.97 -4.39
N GLU A 309 -13.16 -2.51 -5.28
CA GLU A 309 -13.76 -1.81 -6.41
C GLU A 309 -14.62 -0.61 -5.99
N HIS A 310 -15.25 -0.67 -4.81
CA HIS A 310 -16.05 0.43 -4.27
C HIS A 310 -15.18 1.58 -3.75
N VAL A 311 -13.96 1.30 -3.31
CA VAL A 311 -13.01 2.29 -2.79
C VAL A 311 -12.16 2.88 -3.90
N ILE A 312 -11.60 2.03 -4.75
CA ILE A 312 -10.66 2.40 -5.81
C ILE A 312 -11.40 3.06 -6.98
N SER A 313 -12.66 2.68 -7.20
CA SER A 313 -13.50 3.13 -8.32
C SER A 313 -12.92 2.75 -9.68
N ASN A 314 -13.66 3.06 -10.75
CA ASN A 314 -13.25 2.79 -12.13
C ASN A 314 -12.44 3.97 -12.71
N ARG A 315 -11.40 4.41 -11.99
CA ARG A 315 -10.51 5.50 -12.41
C ARG A 315 -9.17 4.96 -12.87
N PRO A 316 -8.47 5.63 -13.82
CA PRO A 316 -7.10 5.28 -14.15
C PRO A 316 -6.20 5.34 -12.90
N LEU A 317 -5.43 4.28 -12.67
CA LEU A 317 -4.49 4.15 -11.56
C LEU A 317 -3.05 4.48 -11.98
N GLY A 318 -2.79 4.40 -13.28
CA GLY A 318 -1.49 4.70 -13.84
C GLY A 318 -1.41 4.34 -15.31
N TYR A 319 -0.23 4.56 -15.86
CA TYR A 319 0.11 4.30 -17.25
C TYR A 319 1.44 3.54 -17.32
N ARG A 320 1.52 2.59 -18.24
CA ARG A 320 2.77 1.91 -18.62
C ARG A 320 3.12 2.23 -20.05
N ALA A 321 4.40 2.43 -20.32
CA ALA A 321 4.97 2.37 -21.66
C ALA A 321 6.31 1.63 -21.68
N ALA A 322 6.59 0.96 -22.79
CA ALA A 322 7.90 0.39 -23.05
C ALA A 322 8.90 1.52 -23.37
N VAL A 323 10.08 1.45 -22.75
CA VAL A 323 11.21 2.37 -22.96
C VAL A 323 12.30 1.71 -23.79
N ARG A 324 12.41 0.38 -23.70
CA ARG A 324 13.36 -0.42 -24.48
C ARG A 324 12.66 -1.66 -25.02
N LEU A 325 13.10 -2.11 -26.19
CA LEU A 325 12.70 -3.41 -26.76
C LEU A 325 13.12 -4.59 -25.86
N PRO A 326 12.41 -5.74 -25.93
CA PRO A 326 12.84 -6.98 -25.29
C PRO A 326 14.27 -7.39 -25.68
N PRO A 327 15.04 -7.99 -24.76
CA PRO A 327 16.45 -8.32 -24.97
C PRO A 327 16.68 -9.42 -26.02
N ASP A 328 15.66 -10.22 -26.34
CA ASP A 328 15.76 -11.27 -27.36
C ASP A 328 15.69 -10.74 -28.80
N GLY A 329 15.29 -9.47 -28.99
CA GLY A 329 15.16 -8.83 -30.29
C GLY A 329 14.03 -9.37 -31.18
N THR A 330 13.24 -10.32 -30.70
CA THR A 330 12.18 -11.00 -31.47
C THR A 330 10.81 -10.85 -30.83
N THR A 331 10.75 -10.74 -29.50
CA THR A 331 9.49 -10.51 -28.79
C THR A 331 9.08 -9.05 -28.97
N PRO A 332 7.82 -8.76 -29.32
CA PRO A 332 7.31 -7.40 -29.36
C PRO A 332 7.25 -6.80 -27.94
N PRO A 333 7.53 -5.51 -27.76
CA PRO A 333 7.33 -4.85 -26.47
C PRO A 333 5.85 -4.90 -26.07
N ARG A 334 5.57 -4.95 -24.76
CA ARG A 334 4.20 -4.87 -24.26
C ARG A 334 3.57 -3.54 -24.67
N LYS A 335 2.31 -3.60 -25.12
CA LYS A 335 1.56 -2.39 -25.51
C LYS A 335 1.51 -1.39 -24.34
N PRO A 336 1.67 -0.08 -24.63
CA PRO A 336 1.41 0.94 -23.64
C PRO A 336 -0.08 0.98 -23.29
N GLY A 337 -0.44 1.59 -22.17
CA GLY A 337 -1.85 1.68 -21.78
C GLY A 337 -2.08 2.02 -20.33
N LEU A 338 -3.37 2.05 -19.97
CA LEU A 338 -3.87 2.48 -18.66
C LEU A 338 -4.18 1.29 -17.77
N PHE A 339 -3.85 1.42 -16.49
CA PHE A 339 -4.27 0.50 -15.45
C PHE A 339 -5.55 0.98 -14.81
N PHE A 340 -6.46 0.05 -14.59
CA PHE A 340 -7.64 0.19 -13.75
C PHE A 340 -7.61 -0.89 -12.69
N HIS A 341 -8.51 -0.82 -11.71
CA HIS A 341 -8.64 -1.92 -10.76
C HIS A 341 -9.05 -3.20 -11.50
N GLY A 342 -8.24 -4.26 -11.37
CA GLY A 342 -8.49 -5.56 -12.00
C GLY A 342 -8.34 -5.63 -13.52
N SER A 343 -7.92 -4.56 -14.20
CA SER A 343 -7.82 -4.57 -15.67
C SER A 343 -6.75 -3.63 -16.24
N PHE A 344 -6.33 -3.94 -17.47
CA PHE A 344 -5.41 -3.12 -18.25
C PHE A 344 -6.05 -2.79 -19.60
N MET A 345 -6.04 -1.51 -19.97
CA MET A 345 -6.55 -1.02 -21.24
C MET A 345 -5.37 -0.65 -22.15
N PRO A 346 -5.02 -1.49 -23.14
CA PRO A 346 -3.97 -1.16 -24.09
C PRO A 346 -4.37 0.05 -24.94
N MET A 347 -3.38 0.86 -25.32
CA MET A 347 -3.56 2.03 -26.16
C MET A 347 -2.57 1.99 -27.33
N ASP A 348 -3.02 2.49 -28.47
CA ASP A 348 -2.15 2.82 -29.59
C ASP A 348 -1.98 4.35 -29.58
N VAL A 349 -0.73 4.80 -29.42
CA VAL A 349 -0.38 6.22 -29.36
C VAL A 349 0.27 6.60 -30.68
N ASP A 350 -0.38 7.49 -31.42
CA ASP A 350 0.15 8.03 -32.66
C ASP A 350 1.09 9.20 -32.34
N TYR A 351 2.40 8.91 -32.34
CA TYR A 351 3.43 9.92 -32.11
C TYR A 351 3.73 10.76 -33.36
N GLU A 352 3.39 10.27 -34.56
CA GLU A 352 3.69 10.94 -35.82
C GLU A 352 2.73 12.11 -36.08
N ASN A 353 1.46 11.96 -35.68
CA ASN A 353 0.42 12.98 -35.87
C ASN A 353 0.20 13.86 -34.63
N LYS A 354 1.28 14.23 -33.94
CA LYS A 354 1.19 15.12 -32.77
C LYS A 354 0.80 16.54 -33.19
N VAL A 355 -0.30 17.03 -32.61
CA VAL A 355 -0.73 18.44 -32.70
C VAL A 355 -0.45 19.18 -31.40
N SER A 356 -0.23 20.50 -31.49
CA SER A 356 -0.08 21.39 -30.33
C SER A 356 -1.18 22.43 -30.36
N GLY A 357 -1.72 22.77 -29.20
CA GLY A 357 -2.76 23.79 -29.05
C GLY A 357 -2.72 24.45 -27.68
N VAL A 358 -3.47 25.54 -27.55
CA VAL A 358 -3.59 26.33 -26.32
C VAL A 358 -4.99 26.15 -25.76
N VAL A 359 -5.09 25.84 -24.47
CA VAL A 359 -6.38 25.83 -23.77
C VAL A 359 -6.82 27.27 -23.55
N VAL A 360 -8.00 27.63 -24.02
CA VAL A 360 -8.56 28.98 -23.92
C VAL A 360 -9.85 28.96 -23.12
N ASP A 361 -10.09 30.04 -22.37
CA ASP A 361 -11.40 30.32 -21.83
C ASP A 361 -12.34 30.57 -23.02
N GLY A 362 -13.36 29.72 -23.14
CA GLY A 362 -14.34 29.75 -24.22
C GLY A 362 -15.46 30.75 -23.96
#